data_AF-A0A1I8AB21-F1
#
_entry.id   AF-A0A1I8AB21-F1
#
_cell.length_a   1.000
_cell.length_b   1.000
_cell.length_c   1.000
_cell.angle_alpha   90.00
_cell.angle_beta   90.00
_cell.angle_gamma   90.00
#
_symmetry.space_group_name_H-M   'P 1'
#
loop_
_entity.id
_entity.type
_entity.pdbx_description
1 polymer ?
#
loop_
_entity_poly.entity_id
_entity_poly.type
_entity_poly.pdbx_seq_one_letter_code
_entity_poly.pdbx_strand_id
1 'polypeptide(L)'
;HIIWALHSDAENELFNAIPCIQKSQPTWAELRNLGVLWWLKNSQALKTCVEKLAKAGFQLDQNPMDASLYYLALKKKNVLTHLFKSVKDSKMSEFFSQDFTQEYWK
;
A
#
# COMPACT_ATOMS: atom_id res chain seq x y z
N HIS A 1 20.70 18.82 -4.27
CA HIS A 1 19.74 19.91 -4.54
C HIS A 1 18.29 19.50 -4.20
N ILE A 2 18.01 19.08 -2.96
CA ILE A 2 16.66 18.62 -2.52
C ILE A 2 15.87 19.74 -1.82
N ILE A 3 16.56 20.81 -1.42
CA ILE A 3 16.02 21.88 -0.57
C ILE A 3 15.00 22.76 -1.33
N TRP A 4 15.06 22.80 -2.66
CA TRP A 4 14.18 23.63 -3.50
C TRP A 4 12.82 23.00 -3.81
N ALA A 5 12.64 21.69 -3.62
CA ALA A 5 11.34 21.02 -3.81
C ALA A 5 10.42 21.13 -2.57
N LEU A 6 10.91 21.73 -1.48
CA LEU A 6 10.20 21.89 -0.22
C LEU A 6 9.16 23.02 -0.27
N HIS A 7 9.25 23.92 -1.25
CA HIS A 7 8.43 25.13 -1.31
C HIS A 7 7.51 25.11 -2.54
N SER A 8 6.32 24.55 -2.33
CA SER A 8 5.10 24.67 -3.15
C SER A 8 5.10 24.05 -4.56
N ASP A 9 4.11 23.19 -4.79
CA ASP A 9 3.63 22.60 -6.06
C ASP A 9 4.39 21.44 -6.72
N ALA A 10 5.68 21.22 -6.48
CA ALA A 10 6.41 20.13 -7.15
C ALA A 10 6.39 18.76 -6.41
N GLU A 11 5.74 18.63 -5.25
CA GLU A 11 5.74 17.40 -4.44
C GLU A 11 5.16 16.19 -5.20
N ASN A 12 4.05 16.37 -5.93
CA ASN A 12 3.44 15.30 -6.73
C ASN A 12 4.28 14.95 -7.97
N GLU A 13 4.92 15.94 -8.61
CA GLU A 13 5.79 15.69 -9.75
C GLU A 13 7.03 14.92 -9.35
N LEU A 14 7.64 15.28 -8.21
CA LEU A 14 8.78 14.56 -7.66
C LEU A 14 8.41 13.14 -7.26
N PHE A 15 7.25 12.94 -6.64
CA PHE A 15 6.70 11.62 -6.36
C PHE A 15 6.51 10.78 -7.64
N ASN A 16 5.97 11.38 -8.70
CA ASN A 16 5.84 10.74 -10.01
C ASN A 16 7.16 10.60 -10.76
N ALA A 17 8.22 11.32 -10.38
CA ALA A 17 9.56 11.18 -10.94
C ALA A 17 10.37 10.06 -10.29
N ILE A 18 9.92 9.51 -9.15
CA ILE A 18 10.59 8.39 -8.49
C ILE A 18 10.53 7.16 -9.42
N PRO A 19 11.68 6.60 -9.83
CA PRO A 19 11.72 5.50 -10.79
C PRO A 19 10.92 4.27 -10.34
N CYS A 20 10.89 3.97 -9.04
CA CYS A 20 10.13 2.83 -8.50
C CYS A 20 8.60 3.06 -8.52
N ILE A 21 8.16 4.32 -8.44
CA ILE A 21 6.74 4.70 -8.59
C ILE A 21 6.32 4.69 -10.06
N GLN A 22 7.20 5.14 -10.97
CA GLN A 22 6.98 5.08 -12.42
C GLN A 22 6.89 3.65 -12.94
N LYS A 23 7.82 2.79 -12.51
CA LYS A 23 7.84 1.38 -12.86
C LYS A 23 6.71 0.57 -12.22
N SER A 24 5.91 1.19 -11.35
CA SER A 24 4.79 0.55 -10.63
C SER A 24 5.20 -0.71 -9.84
N GLN A 25 6.49 -0.83 -9.50
CA GLN A 25 7.06 -1.90 -8.70
C GLN A 25 7.84 -1.30 -7.51
N PRO A 26 7.20 -0.48 -6.64
CA PRO A 26 7.91 0.06 -5.49
C PRO A 26 8.18 -1.02 -4.46
N THR A 27 9.42 -1.10 -3.97
CA THR A 27 9.78 -1.96 -2.84
C THR A 27 9.79 -1.14 -1.55
N TRP A 28 9.41 -1.76 -0.42
CA TRP A 28 9.42 -1.10 0.89
C TRP A 28 10.79 -0.51 1.25
N ALA A 29 11.87 -1.24 0.94
CA ALA A 29 13.24 -0.80 1.18
C ALA A 29 13.57 0.51 0.44
N GLU A 30 13.15 0.65 -0.83
CA GLU A 30 13.39 1.85 -1.63
C GLU A 30 12.58 3.05 -1.10
N LEU A 31 11.30 2.84 -0.77
CA LEU A 31 10.45 3.88 -0.20
C LEU A 31 10.98 4.37 1.15
N ARG A 32 11.49 3.45 1.97
CA ARG A 32 12.13 3.75 3.25
C ARG A 32 13.42 4.55 3.06
N ASN A 33 14.28 4.15 2.12
CA ASN A 33 15.53 4.86 1.84
C ASN A 33 15.30 6.28 1.30
N LEU A 34 14.27 6.48 0.48
CA LEU A 34 13.87 7.79 -0.03
C LEU A 34 13.06 8.62 0.97
N GLY A 35 12.67 8.03 2.10
CA GLY A 35 11.87 8.69 3.12
C GLY A 35 10.52 9.21 2.62
N VAL A 36 9.96 8.62 1.56
CA VAL A 36 8.75 9.13 0.86
C VAL A 36 7.59 9.37 1.84
N LEU A 37 7.44 8.49 2.82
CA LEU A 37 6.39 8.58 3.83
C LEU A 37 6.55 9.76 4.80
N TRP A 38 7.75 10.33 4.94
CA TRP A 38 8.04 11.42 5.87
C TRP A 38 7.74 12.81 5.31
N TRP A 39 7.90 12.98 4.00
CA TRP A 39 7.72 14.29 3.35
C TRP A 39 6.46 14.36 2.47
N LEU A 40 5.81 13.23 2.17
CA LEU A 40 4.58 13.22 1.40
C LEU A 40 3.39 13.69 2.25
N LYS A 41 3.01 14.97 2.10
CA LYS A 41 1.90 15.59 2.83
C LYS A 41 0.52 15.23 2.28
N ASN A 42 0.47 14.82 1.01
CA ASN A 42 -0.78 14.45 0.34
C ASN A 42 -1.24 13.03 0.75
N SER A 43 -2.29 12.97 1.58
CA SER A 43 -2.88 11.71 2.04
C SER A 43 -3.37 10.81 0.88
N GLN A 44 -3.84 11.38 -0.22
CA GLN A 44 -4.32 10.61 -1.37
C GLN A 44 -3.17 9.98 -2.16
N ALA A 45 -2.07 10.73 -2.36
CA ALA A 45 -0.85 10.19 -2.97
C ALA A 45 -0.24 9.08 -2.11
N LEU A 46 -0.26 9.25 -0.78
CA LEU A 46 0.23 8.25 0.18
C LEU A 46 -0.56 6.95 0.08
N LYS A 47 -1.90 7.02 0.06
CA LYS A 47 -2.76 5.84 -0.11
C LYS A 47 -2.48 5.12 -1.42
N THR A 48 -2.28 5.87 -2.50
CA THR A 48 -1.97 5.32 -3.82
C THR A 48 -0.59 4.65 -3.83
N CYS A 49 0.40 5.25 -3.16
CA CYS A 49 1.74 4.69 -3.01
C CYS A 49 1.71 3.33 -2.28
N VAL A 50 1.05 3.29 -1.12
CA VAL A 50 0.91 2.08 -0.30
C VAL A 50 0.12 0.99 -1.05
N GLU A 51 -0.88 1.37 -1.85
CA GLU A 51 -1.60 0.41 -2.69
C GLU A 51 -0.72 -0.17 -3.81
N LYS A 52 0.11 0.65 -4.46
CA LYS A 52 1.10 0.17 -5.44
C LYS A 52 2.12 -0.76 -4.79
N LEU A 53 2.59 -0.43 -3.58
CA LEU A 53 3.47 -1.27 -2.78
C LEU A 53 2.83 -2.63 -2.46
N ALA A 54 1.56 -2.63 -2.04
CA ALA A 54 0.82 -3.86 -1.76
C ALA A 54 0.70 -4.76 -3.00
N LYS A 55 0.39 -4.16 -4.16
CA LYS A 55 0.32 -4.89 -5.45
C LYS A 55 1.68 -5.43 -5.88
N ALA A 56 2.73 -4.63 -5.76
CA ALA A 56 4.09 -5.04 -6.11
C ALA A 56 4.58 -6.20 -5.23
N GLY A 57 4.35 -6.12 -3.92
CA GLY A 57 4.67 -7.22 -2.98
C GLY A 57 3.91 -8.50 -3.31
N PHE A 58 2.61 -8.39 -3.62
CA PHE A 58 1.83 -9.55 -4.07
C PHE A 58 2.33 -10.14 -5.40
N GLN A 59 2.76 -9.30 -6.34
CA GLN A 59 3.26 -9.78 -7.63
C GLN A 59 4.62 -10.49 -7.52
N LEU A 60 5.46 -10.11 -6.56
CA LEU A 60 6.79 -10.68 -6.39
C LEU A 60 6.73 -12.10 -5.81
N ASP A 61 6.11 -12.25 -4.64
CA ASP A 61 6.13 -13.52 -3.88
C ASP A 61 4.81 -14.31 -4.00
N GLN A 62 3.80 -13.76 -4.68
CA GLN A 62 2.43 -14.33 -4.77
C GLN A 62 1.78 -14.64 -3.42
N ASN A 63 2.35 -14.13 -2.33
CA ASN A 63 1.86 -14.34 -0.99
C ASN A 63 0.82 -13.25 -0.64
N PRO A 64 -0.47 -13.60 -0.52
CA PRO A 64 -1.51 -12.63 -0.17
C PRO A 64 -1.34 -12.06 1.25
N MET A 65 -0.58 -12.75 2.11
CA MET A 65 -0.30 -12.28 3.47
C MET A 65 0.59 -11.04 3.48
N ASP A 66 1.58 -10.93 2.60
CA ASP A 66 2.48 -9.76 2.58
C ASP A 66 1.76 -8.50 2.11
N ALA A 67 0.79 -8.66 1.20
CA ALA A 67 -0.11 -7.58 0.80
C ALA A 67 -1.13 -7.22 1.89
N SER A 68 -1.42 -8.15 2.81
CA SER A 68 -2.52 -8.01 3.76
C SER A 68 -2.31 -6.85 4.73
N LEU A 69 -1.09 -6.70 5.25
CA LEU A 69 -0.73 -5.63 6.17
C LEU A 69 -0.97 -4.25 5.55
N TYR A 70 -0.58 -4.07 4.28
CA TYR A 70 -0.75 -2.82 3.57
C TYR A 70 -2.23 -2.51 3.28
N TYR A 71 -3.03 -3.49 2.87
CA TYR A 71 -4.46 -3.28 2.65
C TYR A 71 -5.26 -3.06 3.93
N LEU A 72 -4.85 -3.67 5.04
CA LEU A 72 -5.41 -3.41 6.37
C LEU A 72 -5.11 -1.98 6.83
N ALA A 73 -3.87 -1.51 6.65
CA ALA A 73 -3.50 -0.12 6.93
C ALA A 73 -4.34 0.88 6.09
N LEU A 74 -4.71 0.51 4.86
CA LEU A 74 -5.60 1.30 4.00
C LEU A 74 -7.09 1.16 4.34
N LYS A 75 -7.46 0.35 5.33
CA LYS A 75 -8.85 -0.01 5.68
C LYS A 75 -9.65 -0.58 4.49
N LYS A 76 -8.97 -1.24 3.54
CA LYS A 76 -9.57 -1.83 2.33
C LYS A 76 -9.87 -3.32 2.52
N LYS A 77 -10.70 -3.66 3.53
CA LYS A 77 -11.09 -5.05 3.82
C LYS A 77 -11.67 -5.78 2.61
N ASN A 78 -12.53 -5.11 1.85
CA ASN A 78 -13.18 -5.72 0.69
C ASN A 78 -12.18 -6.21 -0.37
N VAL A 79 -11.14 -5.43 -0.63
CA VAL A 79 -10.06 -5.79 -1.57
C VAL A 79 -9.33 -7.03 -1.08
N LEU A 80 -9.06 -7.07 0.22
CA LEU A 80 -8.39 -8.18 0.87
C LEU A 80 -9.20 -9.48 0.79
N THR A 81 -10.50 -9.44 1.10
CA THR A 81 -11.39 -10.61 0.96
C THR A 81 -11.41 -11.14 -0.48
N HIS A 82 -11.44 -10.25 -1.48
CA HIS A 82 -11.39 -10.65 -2.89
C HIS A 82 -10.03 -11.23 -3.28
N LEU A 83 -8.93 -10.68 -2.75
CA LEU A 83 -7.58 -11.18 -2.98
C LEU A 83 -7.42 -12.62 -2.48
N PHE A 84 -7.85 -12.90 -1.24
CA PHE A 84 -7.77 -14.26 -0.68
C PHE A 84 -8.69 -15.26 -1.39
N LYS A 85 -9.85 -14.83 -1.90
CA LYS A 85 -10.68 -15.66 -2.79
C LYS A 85 -9.93 -16.03 -4.08
N SER A 86 -9.19 -15.09 -4.67
CA SER A 86 -8.39 -15.34 -5.88
C SER A 86 -7.29 -16.36 -5.65
N VAL A 87 -6.70 -16.40 -4.45
CA VAL A 87 -5.65 -17.37 -4.07
C VAL A 87 -6.25 -18.70 -3.59
N LYS A 88 -7.59 -18.84 -3.60
CA LYS A 88 -8.35 -20.02 -3.12
C LYS A 88 -8.10 -20.37 -1.65
N ASP A 89 -7.68 -19.39 -0.84
CA ASP A 89 -7.57 -19.56 0.61
C ASP A 89 -8.93 -19.30 1.26
N SER A 90 -9.69 -20.38 1.44
CA SER A 90 -11.04 -20.34 2.01
C SER A 90 -11.03 -19.86 3.47
N LYS A 91 -10.03 -20.26 4.26
CA LYS A 91 -9.92 -19.91 5.68
C LYS A 91 -9.74 -18.41 5.87
N MET A 92 -8.78 -17.81 5.14
CA MET A 92 -8.53 -16.38 5.24
C MET A 92 -9.63 -15.55 4.59
N SER A 93 -10.19 -16.01 3.46
CA SER A 93 -11.36 -15.35 2.85
C SER A 93 -12.54 -15.27 3.83
N GLU A 94 -12.84 -16.36 4.53
CA GLU A 94 -13.92 -16.39 5.51
C GLU A 94 -13.61 -15.51 6.72
N PHE A 95 -12.39 -15.59 7.27
CA PHE A 95 -11.94 -14.72 8.36
C PHE A 95 -12.12 -13.23 8.02
N PHE A 96 -11.62 -12.79 6.86
CA PHE A 96 -11.74 -11.40 6.45
C PHE A 96 -13.14 -11.00 5.99
N SER A 97 -14.05 -11.96 5.77
CA SER A 97 -15.45 -11.66 5.51
C SER A 97 -16.20 -11.23 6.78
N GLN A 98 -15.74 -11.68 7.96
CA GLN A 98 -16.35 -11.39 9.25
C GLN A 98 -16.40 -9.89 9.57
N ASP A 99 -17.40 -9.50 10.37
CA ASP A 99 -17.55 -8.13 10.84
C ASP A 99 -16.75 -7.89 12.13
N PHE A 100 -15.58 -7.27 11.98
CA PHE A 100 -14.69 -6.92 13.09
C PHE A 100 -15.18 -5.72 13.93
N THR A 101 -16.37 -5.17 13.63
CA THR A 101 -16.98 -4.12 14.47
C THR A 101 -17.81 -4.69 15.63
N GLN A 102 -18.14 -5.98 15.58
CA GLN A 102 -18.89 -6.66 16.63
C GLN A 102 -18.06 -6.79 17.91
N GLU A 103 -18.74 -6.71 19.06
CA GLU A 103 -18.13 -6.71 20.39
C GLU A 103 -17.33 -7.99 20.71
N TYR A 104 -17.68 -9.12 20.09
CA TYR A 104 -16.93 -10.38 20.18
C TYR A 104 -15.51 -10.30 19.59
N TRP A 105 -15.27 -9.37 18.65
CA TRP A 105 -13.99 -9.19 17.95
C TRP A 105 -13.24 -7.91 18.37
N LYS A 106 -13.77 -7.15 19.34
CA LYS A 106 -13.12 -5.97 19.90
C LYS A 106 -12.10 -6.30 20.98
#